data_AF-A0A1V4XD20-F1
#
_entry.id   AF-A0A1V4XD20-F1
#
_cell.length_a   1.000
_cell.length_b   1.000
_cell.length_c   1.000
_cell.angle_alpha   90.00
_cell.angle_beta   90.00
_cell.angle_gamma   90.00
#
_symmetry.space_group_name_H-M   'P 1'
#
loop_
_entity.id
_entity.type
_entity.pdbx_description
1 polymer ?
#
loop_
_entity_poly.entity_id
_entity_poly.type
_entity_poly.pdbx_seq_one_letter_code
_entity_poly.pdbx_strand_id
1 'polypeptide(L)'
;MRMRVAVVHTAGSSCRCAESVAAGLRALGHEMRFVDSEAIEAEVRGIAEWCDLVFDHTDTYRGSGLMRSFVRLLLESQGARIVGSGAGACMLADNKIAARTRLADAGIPVPPGIAVTSRNQEWPEWLRTPVVLKPAFEHMSRGLCLAGNMAGIRDGIAALLDRYGQPVLAETYIPGRELAVSVLEEDDGLNVLPPLEWRMQPGEPNLLTKAFKESEVEEGREDASRASLPAGLAADLEGFSRLAFRTLGLRDYARFDVRLSPGGTLYFLEANTTPSFEPQEALALSARWAGMDYPVLVAAMLSAAQRRYGCAPLIREEEKKRLILPAGPVDLRISAGVHRPPASTLELAGLLDVRAGEDALDLGCGTGILAIAMTKRGARRVVAVDIRSEALEATRRNAAANGVADRIEIRAGAWYEALNGLSPEDAGRFDVIAATPPQTAGPRPFGPRYGGPDGLKHLTAVLEGAPFFLKRAGGRLWLMVVSLADSSELLCRLRGRFRHVAVVRETERPFTGSEYDGMEAGLMDHLLELRASGRSDFRDAGAGKYVFRNLFIRAGGVKRP
;
A
#
# COMPACT_ATOMS: atom_id res chain seq x y z
N MET A 1 4.33 -14.97 -6.49
CA MET A 1 3.56 -15.68 -7.55
C MET A 1 4.02 -15.12 -8.89
N ARG A 2 4.14 -15.96 -9.91
CA ARG A 2 4.64 -15.57 -11.24
C ARG A 2 3.60 -14.71 -11.96
N MET A 3 3.94 -13.46 -12.28
CA MET A 3 3.12 -12.53 -13.07
C MET A 3 3.55 -12.54 -14.53
N ARG A 4 2.64 -12.13 -15.42
CA ARG A 4 2.92 -11.77 -16.82
C ARG A 4 3.00 -10.26 -16.91
N VAL A 5 4.18 -9.73 -17.24
CA VAL A 5 4.45 -8.30 -17.23
C VAL A 5 4.90 -7.83 -18.61
N ALA A 6 4.23 -6.84 -19.19
CA ALA A 6 4.78 -6.16 -20.37
C ALA A 6 5.77 -5.07 -19.93
N VAL A 7 6.87 -4.96 -20.65
CA VAL A 7 7.80 -3.84 -20.57
C VAL A 7 7.70 -3.09 -21.89
N VAL A 8 6.95 -2.00 -21.88
CA VAL A 8 6.82 -1.09 -23.02
C VAL A 8 7.98 -0.10 -22.97
N HIS A 9 8.73 0.00 -24.06
CA HIS A 9 9.89 0.88 -24.16
C HIS A 9 10.08 1.40 -25.58
N THR A 10 10.87 2.45 -25.76
CA THR A 10 11.28 2.90 -27.09
C THR A 10 12.49 2.08 -27.56
N ALA A 11 12.31 1.24 -28.59
CA ALA A 11 13.36 0.27 -29.00
C ALA A 11 14.65 0.93 -29.50
N GLY A 12 14.58 2.16 -30.01
CA GLY A 12 15.75 2.94 -30.44
C GLY A 12 16.41 3.79 -29.34
N SER A 13 15.96 3.67 -28.09
CA SER A 13 16.55 4.42 -26.97
C SER A 13 17.94 3.88 -26.61
N SER A 14 18.84 4.78 -26.20
CA SER A 14 20.11 4.40 -25.59
C SER A 14 19.97 4.00 -24.12
N CYS A 15 18.81 4.24 -23.47
CA CYS A 15 18.59 3.79 -22.09
C CYS A 15 18.44 2.27 -22.03
N ARG A 16 19.12 1.63 -21.07
CA ARG A 16 18.95 0.20 -20.74
C ARG A 16 17.90 -0.03 -19.65
N CYS A 17 16.96 0.89 -19.53
CA CYS A 17 15.90 0.91 -18.54
C CYS A 17 15.04 -0.37 -18.65
N ALA A 18 14.69 -0.76 -19.88
CA ALA A 18 13.84 -1.91 -20.16
C ALA A 18 14.54 -3.23 -19.78
N GLU A 19 15.81 -3.38 -20.15
CA GLU A 19 16.65 -4.53 -19.81
C GLU A 19 16.87 -4.65 -18.30
N SER A 20 17.06 -3.52 -17.62
CA SER A 20 17.25 -3.48 -16.17
C SER A 20 15.99 -3.98 -15.46
N VAL A 21 14.82 -3.42 -15.78
CA VAL A 21 13.54 -3.89 -15.24
C VAL A 21 13.33 -5.38 -15.55
N ALA A 22 13.61 -5.80 -16.78
CA ALA A 22 13.50 -7.19 -17.20
C ALA A 22 14.42 -8.13 -16.40
N ALA A 23 15.63 -7.71 -16.07
CA ALA A 23 16.53 -8.47 -15.20
C ALA A 23 15.93 -8.65 -13.80
N GLY A 24 15.37 -7.58 -13.21
CA GLY A 24 14.66 -7.64 -11.92
C GLY A 24 13.43 -8.56 -11.96
N LEU A 25 12.59 -8.43 -13.00
CA LEU A 25 11.43 -9.30 -13.22
C LEU A 25 11.83 -10.78 -13.34
N ARG A 26 12.91 -11.07 -14.07
CA ARG A 26 13.43 -12.43 -14.23
C ARG A 26 13.94 -13.00 -12.91
N ALA A 27 14.65 -12.20 -12.11
CA ALA A 27 15.11 -12.60 -10.78
C ALA A 27 13.95 -12.93 -9.82
N LEU A 28 12.83 -12.21 -9.95
CA LEU A 28 11.58 -12.48 -9.22
C LEU A 28 10.76 -13.66 -9.79
N GLY A 29 11.23 -14.27 -10.88
CA GLY A 29 10.57 -15.40 -11.55
C GLY A 29 9.29 -15.03 -12.30
N HIS A 30 9.14 -13.77 -12.72
CA HIS A 30 8.03 -13.31 -13.55
C HIS A 30 8.24 -13.63 -15.03
N GLU A 31 7.14 -13.84 -15.76
CA GLU A 31 7.15 -13.90 -17.21
C GLU A 31 7.02 -12.49 -17.78
N MET A 32 7.73 -12.20 -18.87
CA MET A 32 7.75 -10.85 -19.42
C MET A 32 7.79 -10.84 -20.94
N ARG A 33 7.26 -9.75 -21.50
CA ARG A 33 7.31 -9.46 -22.94
C ARG A 33 7.73 -8.01 -23.16
N PHE A 34 8.70 -7.80 -24.04
CA PHE A 34 9.05 -6.46 -24.52
C PHE A 34 8.09 -6.03 -25.62
N VAL A 35 7.74 -4.74 -25.60
CA VAL A 35 6.89 -4.11 -26.61
C VAL A 35 7.53 -2.77 -26.96
N ASP A 36 7.73 -2.54 -28.25
CA ASP A 36 8.12 -1.22 -28.71
C ASP A 36 6.93 -0.26 -28.64
N SER A 37 7.14 0.89 -28.00
CA SER A 37 6.21 2.01 -27.94
C SER A 37 5.71 2.43 -29.32
N GLU A 38 6.54 2.35 -30.36
CA GLU A 38 6.16 2.72 -31.74
C GLU A 38 5.16 1.72 -32.36
N ALA A 39 5.11 0.48 -31.85
CA ALA A 39 4.18 -0.56 -32.28
C ALA A 39 2.92 -0.64 -31.40
N ILE A 40 2.75 0.26 -30.43
CA ILE A 40 1.73 0.10 -29.38
C ILE A 40 0.30 0.00 -29.92
N GLU A 41 -0.04 0.70 -31.00
CA GLU A 41 -1.40 0.66 -31.58
C GLU A 41 -1.83 -0.74 -32.00
N ALA A 42 -0.88 -1.57 -32.48
CA ALA A 42 -1.16 -2.95 -32.89
C ALA A 42 -1.15 -3.93 -31.71
N GLU A 43 -0.37 -3.64 -30.67
CA GLU A 43 -0.10 -4.56 -29.56
C GLU A 43 -0.97 -4.33 -28.33
N VAL A 44 -1.53 -3.11 -28.17
CA VAL A 44 -2.18 -2.65 -26.93
C VAL A 44 -3.29 -3.58 -26.43
N ARG A 45 -4.11 -4.15 -27.33
CA ARG A 45 -5.17 -5.10 -26.94
C ARG A 45 -4.58 -6.40 -26.42
N GLY A 46 -3.60 -6.96 -27.12
CA GLY A 46 -2.93 -8.19 -26.71
C GLY A 46 -2.20 -8.02 -25.37
N ILE A 47 -1.60 -6.85 -25.14
CA ILE A 47 -0.98 -6.49 -23.85
C ILE A 47 -2.03 -6.47 -22.74
N ALA A 48 -3.14 -5.75 -22.95
CA ALA A 48 -4.19 -5.63 -21.94
C ALA A 48 -4.83 -6.98 -21.58
N GLU A 49 -4.98 -7.90 -22.54
CA GLU A 49 -5.53 -9.23 -22.34
C GLU A 49 -4.55 -10.21 -21.69
N TRP A 50 -3.26 -10.12 -22.05
CA TRP A 50 -2.24 -11.09 -21.60
C TRP A 50 -1.54 -10.68 -20.30
N CYS A 51 -1.32 -9.39 -20.07
CA CYS A 51 -0.53 -8.92 -18.93
C CYS A 51 -1.35 -8.72 -17.66
N ASP A 52 -0.75 -9.04 -16.52
CA ASP A 52 -1.26 -8.66 -15.21
C ASP A 52 -0.94 -7.19 -14.90
N LEU A 53 0.26 -6.74 -15.31
CA LEU A 53 0.79 -5.39 -15.13
C LEU A 53 1.67 -4.97 -16.32
N VAL A 54 1.81 -3.66 -16.51
CA VAL A 54 2.63 -3.08 -17.59
C VAL A 54 3.61 -2.05 -17.00
N PHE A 55 4.91 -2.28 -17.13
CA PHE A 55 5.90 -1.23 -16.99
C PHE A 55 5.98 -0.45 -18.29
N ASP A 56 5.60 0.82 -18.26
CA ASP A 56 5.79 1.73 -19.39
C ASP A 56 6.95 2.68 -19.13
N HIS A 57 8.00 2.52 -19.93
CA HIS A 57 9.18 3.39 -19.99
C HIS A 57 9.35 3.88 -21.43
N THR A 58 8.33 4.56 -21.94
CA THR A 58 8.36 5.20 -23.26
C THR A 58 9.10 6.54 -23.19
N ASP A 59 10.13 6.67 -24.02
CA ASP A 59 10.86 7.93 -24.25
C ASP A 59 10.19 8.77 -25.34
N THR A 60 9.83 8.13 -26.46
CA THR A 60 9.15 8.77 -27.59
C THR A 60 8.07 7.88 -28.17
N TYR A 61 7.05 8.51 -28.76
CA TYR A 61 6.07 7.84 -29.60
C TYR A 61 5.86 8.64 -30.87
N ARG A 62 5.86 7.98 -32.03
CA ARG A 62 5.95 8.59 -33.37
C ARG A 62 7.13 9.55 -33.48
N GLY A 63 8.25 9.20 -32.84
CA GLY A 63 9.45 10.04 -32.76
C GLY A 63 9.32 11.30 -31.90
N SER A 64 8.22 11.48 -31.17
CA SER A 64 7.95 12.66 -30.34
C SER A 64 7.89 12.30 -28.86
N GLY A 65 8.70 12.99 -28.03
CA GLY A 65 8.67 12.84 -26.58
C GLY A 65 7.37 13.35 -25.95
N LEU A 66 6.77 14.41 -26.53
CA LEU A 66 5.47 14.94 -26.13
C LEU A 66 4.36 13.89 -26.18
N MET A 67 4.47 12.92 -27.08
CA MET A 67 3.45 11.89 -27.28
C MET A 67 3.64 10.67 -26.36
N ARG A 68 4.65 10.63 -25.49
CA ARG A 68 4.90 9.45 -24.64
C ARG A 68 3.72 9.15 -23.70
N SER A 69 3.05 10.17 -23.17
CA SER A 69 1.86 9.98 -22.32
C SER A 69 0.67 9.39 -23.08
N PHE A 70 0.65 9.52 -24.42
CA PHE A 70 -0.38 8.94 -25.26
C PHE A 70 -0.30 7.41 -25.31
N VAL A 71 0.91 6.84 -25.21
CA VAL A 71 1.10 5.39 -25.08
C VAL A 71 0.41 4.86 -23.83
N ARG A 72 0.57 5.57 -22.70
CA ARG A 72 -0.15 5.26 -21.45
C ARG A 72 -1.66 5.36 -21.65
N LEU A 73 -2.14 6.39 -22.35
CA LEU A 73 -3.58 6.56 -22.58
C LEU A 73 -4.15 5.42 -23.43
N LEU A 74 -3.43 4.97 -24.46
CA LEU A 74 -3.83 3.82 -25.28
C LEU A 74 -3.93 2.55 -24.41
N LEU A 75 -2.90 2.28 -23.60
CA LEU A 75 -2.88 1.15 -22.66
C LEU A 75 -4.08 1.21 -21.68
N GLU A 76 -4.28 2.34 -21.01
CA GLU A 76 -5.37 2.54 -20.06
C GLU A 76 -6.75 2.40 -20.73
N SER A 77 -6.91 2.88 -21.97
CA SER A 77 -8.17 2.78 -22.72
C SER A 77 -8.60 1.34 -23.01
N GLN A 78 -7.63 0.41 -23.08
CA GLN A 78 -7.89 -1.02 -23.27
C GLN A 78 -7.96 -1.80 -21.95
N GLY A 79 -7.85 -1.12 -20.81
CA GLY A 79 -7.89 -1.74 -19.48
C GLY A 79 -6.55 -2.30 -18.99
N ALA A 80 -5.44 -1.97 -19.65
CA ALA A 80 -4.11 -2.37 -19.18
C ALA A 80 -3.77 -1.68 -17.85
N ARG A 81 -3.07 -2.42 -16.97
CA ARG A 81 -2.74 -1.97 -15.61
C ARG A 81 -1.29 -1.50 -15.53
N ILE A 82 -1.08 -0.21 -15.70
CA ILE A 82 0.26 0.42 -15.71
C ILE A 82 0.85 0.49 -14.30
N VAL A 83 2.11 0.07 -14.14
CA VAL A 83 2.94 0.29 -12.94
C VAL A 83 3.53 1.71 -13.00
N GLY A 84 3.22 2.53 -12.01
CA GLY A 84 3.50 3.96 -12.00
C GLY A 84 2.28 4.82 -12.29
N SER A 85 2.53 6.11 -12.48
CA SER A 85 1.48 7.12 -12.70
C SER A 85 0.70 6.88 -14.01
N GLY A 86 -0.60 7.17 -14.03
CA GLY A 86 -1.42 7.07 -15.25
C GLY A 86 -1.11 8.14 -16.30
N ALA A 87 -1.77 8.11 -17.47
CA ALA A 87 -1.50 9.04 -18.57
C ALA A 87 -1.72 10.50 -18.19
N GLY A 88 -2.79 10.81 -17.46
CA GLY A 88 -3.12 12.18 -17.05
C GLY A 88 -2.08 12.79 -16.11
N ALA A 89 -1.61 12.02 -15.13
CA ALA A 89 -0.55 12.45 -14.22
C ALA A 89 0.80 12.58 -14.93
N CYS A 90 1.10 11.67 -15.87
CA CYS A 90 2.27 11.74 -16.74
C CYS A 90 2.26 13.03 -17.57
N MET A 91 1.17 13.31 -18.28
CA MET A 91 1.03 14.53 -19.09
C MET A 91 1.12 15.83 -18.26
N LEU A 92 0.58 15.82 -17.04
CA LEU A 92 0.71 16.95 -16.12
C LEU A 92 2.17 17.16 -15.69
N ALA A 93 2.86 16.09 -15.31
CA ALA A 93 4.26 16.15 -14.88
C ALA A 93 5.20 16.56 -16.02
N ASP A 94 4.93 16.09 -17.25
CA ASP A 94 5.72 16.41 -18.42
C ASP A 94 5.59 17.87 -18.85
N ASN A 95 4.43 18.50 -18.58
CA ASN A 95 4.25 19.93 -18.75
C ASN A 95 4.87 20.71 -17.57
N LYS A 96 6.12 21.16 -17.75
CA LYS A 96 6.88 21.88 -16.71
C LYS A 96 6.17 23.11 -16.19
N ILE A 97 5.44 23.84 -17.04
CA ILE A 97 4.71 25.04 -16.64
C ILE A 97 3.52 24.65 -15.74
N ALA A 98 2.74 23.65 -16.15
CA ALA A 98 1.56 23.22 -15.40
C ALA A 98 1.93 22.52 -14.09
N ALA A 99 2.91 21.60 -14.11
CA ALA A 99 3.41 20.93 -12.91
C ALA A 99 3.93 21.95 -11.89
N ARG A 100 4.80 22.87 -12.32
CA ARG A 100 5.34 23.94 -11.48
C ARG A 100 4.24 24.79 -10.86
N THR A 101 3.25 25.20 -11.64
CA THR A 101 2.14 26.04 -11.15
C THR A 101 1.37 25.30 -10.06
N ARG A 102 1.03 24.02 -10.27
CA ARG A 102 0.36 23.19 -9.26
C ARG A 102 1.16 23.02 -7.97
N LEU A 103 2.47 22.84 -8.08
CA LEU A 103 3.35 22.75 -6.91
C LEU A 103 3.39 24.08 -6.14
N ALA A 104 3.53 25.20 -6.85
CA ALA A 104 3.52 26.54 -6.24
C ALA A 104 2.20 26.83 -5.51
N ASP A 105 1.06 26.52 -6.15
CA ASP A 105 -0.28 26.72 -5.56
C ASP A 105 -0.49 25.86 -4.30
N ALA A 106 0.18 24.71 -4.21
CA ALA A 106 0.19 23.85 -3.02
C ALA A 106 1.18 24.31 -1.94
N GLY A 107 1.86 25.44 -2.12
CA GLY A 107 2.84 25.98 -1.19
C GLY A 107 4.21 25.30 -1.25
N ILE A 108 4.48 24.50 -2.28
CA ILE A 108 5.80 23.87 -2.48
C ILE A 108 6.70 24.87 -3.22
N PRO A 109 7.89 25.19 -2.70
CA PRO A 109 8.76 26.17 -3.36
C PRO A 109 9.24 25.68 -4.74
N VAL A 110 9.15 26.56 -5.73
CA VAL A 110 9.62 26.37 -7.11
C VAL A 110 10.38 27.62 -7.57
N PRO A 111 11.37 27.51 -8.48
CA PRO A 111 12.17 28.66 -8.89
C PRO A 111 11.32 29.76 -9.54
N PRO A 112 11.30 31.03 -9.07
CA PRO A 112 10.48 32.10 -9.64
C PRO A 112 10.65 32.22 -11.16
N GLY A 113 9.56 32.39 -11.91
CA GLY A 113 9.65 32.38 -13.37
C GLY A 113 8.33 32.63 -14.07
N ILE A 114 8.41 32.71 -15.40
CA ILE A 114 7.28 32.96 -16.30
C ILE A 114 7.24 31.95 -17.45
N ALA A 115 6.04 31.70 -17.97
CA ALA A 115 5.85 31.03 -19.25
C ALA A 115 5.95 32.04 -20.39
N VAL A 116 6.69 31.69 -21.43
CA VAL A 116 6.93 32.53 -22.61
C VAL A 116 6.40 31.82 -23.84
N THR A 117 5.44 32.45 -24.53
CA THR A 117 4.79 31.91 -25.75
C THR A 117 5.10 32.72 -27.00
N SER A 118 5.78 33.87 -26.85
CA SER A 118 6.07 34.80 -27.93
C SER A 118 7.46 35.41 -27.78
N ARG A 119 8.10 35.72 -28.91
CA ARG A 119 9.38 36.47 -28.95
C ARG A 119 9.26 37.89 -28.40
N ASN A 120 8.06 38.46 -28.48
CA ASN A 120 7.79 39.83 -28.02
C ASN A 120 7.33 39.86 -26.55
N GLN A 121 7.60 38.80 -25.79
CA GLN A 121 7.27 38.73 -24.37
C GLN A 121 7.85 39.91 -23.61
N GLU A 122 6.99 40.64 -22.90
CA GLU A 122 7.43 41.65 -21.96
C GLU A 122 8.16 40.99 -20.80
N TRP A 123 9.35 41.51 -20.49
CA TRP A 123 10.22 40.93 -19.48
C TRP A 123 10.00 41.61 -18.12
N PRO A 124 9.61 40.87 -17.08
CA PRO A 124 9.39 41.45 -15.78
C PRO A 124 10.70 41.89 -15.10
N GLU A 125 10.71 43.09 -14.52
CA GLU A 125 11.90 43.66 -13.85
C GLU A 125 12.41 42.82 -12.67
N TRP A 126 11.53 42.02 -12.06
CA TRP A 126 11.88 41.15 -10.93
C TRP A 126 12.59 39.86 -11.36
N LEU A 127 12.49 39.43 -12.63
CA LEU A 127 13.15 38.22 -13.13
C LEU A 127 14.55 38.58 -13.62
N ARG A 128 15.50 38.63 -12.70
CA ARG A 128 16.88 39.05 -12.95
C ARG A 128 17.75 37.88 -13.38
N THR A 129 18.81 38.19 -14.14
CA THR A 129 19.80 37.22 -14.59
C THR A 129 20.69 36.71 -13.45
N PRO A 130 21.21 35.47 -13.52
CA PRO A 130 21.03 34.53 -14.64
C PRO A 130 19.69 33.77 -14.59
N VAL A 131 19.19 33.41 -15.77
CA VAL A 131 17.90 32.75 -15.97
C VAL A 131 18.10 31.42 -16.69
N VAL A 132 17.40 30.40 -16.24
CA VAL A 132 17.30 29.11 -16.91
C VAL A 132 16.11 29.15 -17.87
N LEU A 133 16.36 28.86 -19.15
CA LEU A 133 15.33 28.68 -20.16
C LEU A 133 15.21 27.19 -20.49
N LYS A 134 13.97 26.69 -20.51
CA LYS A 134 13.67 25.29 -20.85
C LYS A 134 12.39 25.18 -21.68
N PRO A 135 12.34 24.35 -22.73
CA PRO A 135 11.08 24.02 -23.38
C PRO A 135 10.11 23.38 -22.40
N ALA A 136 8.81 23.67 -22.54
CA ALA A 136 7.79 23.24 -21.59
C ALA A 136 7.60 21.71 -21.50
N PHE A 137 7.79 20.98 -22.60
CA PHE A 137 7.45 19.55 -22.75
C PHE A 137 8.64 18.64 -23.07
N GLU A 138 9.85 19.19 -23.17
CA GLU A 138 11.05 18.38 -23.45
C GLU A 138 11.59 17.72 -22.18
N HIS A 139 12.18 16.53 -22.30
CA HIS A 139 12.79 15.77 -21.20
C HIS A 139 14.32 15.68 -21.35
N MET A 140 15.00 15.09 -20.36
CA MET A 140 16.47 14.87 -20.40
C MET A 140 17.31 16.13 -20.62
N SER A 141 16.84 17.27 -20.08
CA SER A 141 17.51 18.58 -20.23
C SER A 141 17.69 19.02 -21.70
N ARG A 142 16.90 18.48 -22.64
CA ARG A 142 16.92 18.90 -24.05
C ARG A 142 16.47 20.36 -24.17
N GLY A 143 17.30 21.18 -24.82
CA GLY A 143 17.03 22.61 -25.00
C GLY A 143 17.21 23.47 -23.74
N LEU A 144 17.74 22.92 -22.65
CA LEU A 144 18.04 23.69 -21.45
C LEU A 144 19.21 24.66 -21.71
N CYS A 145 19.03 25.96 -21.43
CA CYS A 145 20.13 26.93 -21.50
C CYS A 145 20.11 27.93 -20.35
N LEU A 146 21.30 28.30 -19.87
CA LEU A 146 21.51 29.34 -18.87
C LEU A 146 21.85 30.66 -19.58
N ALA A 147 20.99 31.67 -19.42
CA ALA A 147 21.17 32.99 -20.00
C ALA A 147 21.66 33.99 -18.93
N GLY A 148 22.87 34.53 -19.13
CA GLY A 148 23.53 35.43 -18.19
C GLY A 148 23.21 36.92 -18.36
N ASN A 149 22.56 37.32 -19.46
CA ASN A 149 22.19 38.70 -19.75
C ASN A 149 20.91 38.78 -20.62
N MET A 150 20.36 39.98 -20.77
CA MET A 150 19.10 40.19 -21.52
C MET A 150 19.17 39.83 -23.01
N ALA A 151 20.33 40.01 -23.65
CA ALA A 151 20.51 39.61 -25.05
C ALA A 151 20.41 38.08 -25.17
N GLY A 152 21.14 37.36 -24.32
CA GLY A 152 21.09 35.90 -24.25
C GLY A 152 19.71 35.35 -23.89
N ILE A 153 18.93 36.05 -23.06
CA ILE A 153 17.53 35.67 -22.78
C ILE A 153 16.68 35.75 -24.05
N ARG A 154 16.75 36.87 -24.79
CA ARG A 154 15.97 37.08 -26.02
C ARG A 154 16.35 36.08 -27.11
N ASP A 155 17.65 35.90 -27.33
CA ASP A 155 18.18 34.99 -28.35
C ASP A 155 17.85 33.53 -27.99
N GLY A 156 18.00 33.15 -26.73
CA GLY A 156 17.64 31.83 -26.23
C GLY A 156 16.15 31.52 -26.38
N ILE A 157 15.27 32.45 -26.00
CA ILE A 157 13.82 32.31 -26.20
C ILE A 157 13.50 32.13 -27.68
N ALA A 158 14.04 32.99 -28.56
CA ALA A 158 13.78 32.91 -30.00
C ALA A 158 14.24 31.56 -30.57
N ALA A 159 15.44 31.12 -30.24
CA ALA A 159 15.99 29.85 -30.69
C ALA A 159 15.15 28.65 -30.21
N LEU A 160 14.69 28.65 -28.96
CA LEU A 160 13.87 27.57 -28.42
C LEU A 160 12.46 27.54 -29.02
N LEU A 161 11.82 28.70 -29.18
CA LEU A 161 10.52 28.81 -29.83
C LEU A 161 10.58 28.30 -31.28
N ASP A 162 11.61 28.69 -32.04
CA ASP A 162 11.78 28.28 -33.44
C ASP A 162 12.06 26.79 -33.58
N ARG A 163 12.94 26.26 -32.72
CA ARG A 163 13.38 24.87 -32.81
C ARG A 163 12.29 23.90 -32.38
N TYR A 164 11.53 24.23 -31.34
CA TYR A 164 10.64 23.28 -30.68
C TYR A 164 9.15 23.59 -30.88
N GLY A 165 8.79 24.79 -31.36
CA GLY A 165 7.40 25.16 -31.64
C GLY A 165 6.47 25.11 -30.42
N GLN A 166 7.02 25.28 -29.22
CA GLN A 166 6.32 25.11 -27.94
C GLN A 166 6.69 26.21 -26.94
N PRO A 167 5.90 26.45 -25.88
CA PRO A 167 6.23 27.45 -24.87
C PRO A 167 7.57 27.18 -24.17
N VAL A 168 8.24 28.26 -23.76
CA VAL A 168 9.49 28.24 -23.01
C VAL A 168 9.22 28.68 -21.58
N LEU A 169 9.68 27.91 -20.59
CA LEU A 169 9.68 28.30 -19.20
C LEU A 169 11.01 29.00 -18.89
N ALA A 170 10.92 30.24 -18.40
CA ALA A 170 12.05 31.07 -18.00
C ALA A 170 12.04 31.26 -16.48
N GLU A 171 13.07 30.78 -15.80
CA GLU A 171 13.14 30.76 -14.33
C GLU A 171 14.44 31.35 -13.80
N THR A 172 14.38 31.98 -12.63
CA THR A 172 15.58 32.38 -11.88
C THR A 172 16.47 31.16 -11.65
N TYR A 173 17.75 31.29 -12.00
CA TYR A 173 18.72 30.27 -11.66
C TYR A 173 18.91 30.19 -10.15
N ILE A 174 18.66 29.01 -9.57
CA ILE A 174 18.88 28.74 -8.16
C ILE A 174 20.26 28.07 -8.00
N PRO A 175 21.25 28.74 -7.39
CA PRO A 175 22.53 28.11 -7.10
C PRO A 175 22.38 27.09 -5.97
N GLY A 176 23.37 26.22 -5.78
CA GLY A 176 23.44 25.29 -4.66
C GLY A 176 23.39 23.82 -5.08
N ARG A 177 23.05 22.95 -4.14
CA ARG A 177 23.18 21.49 -4.30
C ARG A 177 22.03 20.93 -5.16
N GLU A 178 22.34 20.05 -6.10
CA GLU A 178 21.34 19.37 -6.92
C GLU A 178 21.02 18.00 -6.33
N LEU A 179 19.77 17.81 -5.95
CA LEU A 179 19.29 16.62 -5.29
C LEU A 179 18.29 15.89 -6.19
N ALA A 180 18.30 14.57 -6.12
CA ALA A 180 17.25 13.71 -6.66
C ALA A 180 16.59 12.95 -5.51
N VAL A 181 15.27 13.04 -5.41
CA VAL A 181 14.50 12.43 -4.33
C VAL A 181 13.48 11.47 -4.91
N SER A 182 13.63 10.20 -4.59
CA SER A 182 12.74 9.14 -5.05
C SER A 182 11.69 8.85 -4.00
N VAL A 183 10.43 8.72 -4.42
CA VAL A 183 9.30 8.37 -3.56
C VAL A 183 8.70 7.07 -4.07
N LEU A 184 8.43 6.14 -3.16
CA LEU A 184 7.75 4.87 -3.43
C LEU A 184 6.46 4.79 -2.60
N GLU A 185 5.40 4.20 -3.14
CA GLU A 185 4.24 3.81 -2.36
C GLU A 185 4.47 2.41 -1.75
N GLU A 186 4.35 2.30 -0.44
CA GLU A 186 4.49 1.07 0.34
C GLU A 186 3.21 0.77 1.13
N ASP A 187 3.22 -0.30 1.92
CA ASP A 187 2.03 -0.74 2.67
C ASP A 187 1.61 0.26 3.76
N ASP A 188 2.56 1.03 4.31
CA ASP A 188 2.37 2.01 5.38
C ASP A 188 2.25 3.46 4.88
N GLY A 189 2.34 3.69 3.56
CA GLY A 189 2.14 4.99 2.92
C GLY A 189 3.21 5.34 1.90
N LEU A 190 3.58 6.62 1.84
CA LEU A 190 4.62 7.11 0.94
C LEU A 190 5.97 7.01 1.63
N ASN A 191 6.86 6.15 1.13
CA ASN A 191 8.25 6.06 1.56
C ASN A 191 9.11 7.01 0.71
N VAL A 192 9.77 7.98 1.35
CA VAL A 192 10.73 8.87 0.68
C VAL A 192 12.12 8.30 0.88
N LEU A 193 12.73 7.84 -0.21
CA LEU A 193 14.03 7.18 -0.18
C LEU A 193 15.17 8.18 0.12
N PRO A 194 16.33 7.69 0.61
CA PRO A 194 17.49 8.53 0.84
C PRO A 194 17.84 9.39 -0.38
N PRO A 195 17.91 10.73 -0.23
CA PRO A 195 18.15 11.62 -1.36
C PRO A 195 19.54 11.42 -1.93
N LEU A 196 19.63 11.45 -3.26
CA LEU A 196 20.88 11.48 -4.00
C LEU A 196 21.30 12.93 -4.21
N GLU A 197 22.59 13.20 -4.14
CA GLU A 197 23.21 14.47 -4.51
C GLU A 197 24.15 14.27 -5.70
N TRP A 198 23.94 15.06 -6.75
CA TRP A 198 24.81 15.11 -7.92
C TRP A 198 26.02 16.01 -7.63
N ARG A 199 27.21 15.47 -7.86
CA ARG A 199 28.50 16.17 -7.69
C ARG A 199 29.01 16.58 -9.06
N MET A 200 28.91 17.86 -9.38
CA MET A 200 29.48 18.41 -10.62
C MET A 200 30.97 18.69 -10.45
N GLN A 201 31.72 18.61 -11.56
CA GLN A 201 33.14 18.90 -11.55
C GLN A 201 33.41 20.40 -11.27
N PRO A 202 34.52 20.73 -10.59
CA PRO A 202 34.88 22.12 -10.35
C PRO A 202 35.04 22.91 -11.67
N GLY A 203 34.32 24.03 -11.81
CA GLY A 203 34.44 24.95 -12.95
C GLY A 203 33.33 24.84 -14.00
N GLU A 204 32.46 23.83 -13.93
CA GLU A 204 31.26 23.76 -14.76
C GLU A 204 30.10 24.56 -14.15
N PRO A 205 29.23 25.21 -14.96
CA PRO A 205 27.98 25.76 -14.46
C PRO A 205 27.19 24.63 -13.80
N ASN A 206 26.70 24.85 -12.58
CA ASN A 206 26.02 23.81 -11.80
C ASN A 206 24.60 23.56 -12.36
N LEU A 207 24.53 23.00 -13.58
CA LEU A 207 23.34 22.59 -14.34
C LEU A 207 23.57 21.20 -14.96
N LEU A 208 22.69 20.23 -14.68
CA LEU A 208 22.69 18.94 -15.37
C LEU A 208 22.24 19.09 -16.82
N THR A 209 23.22 19.14 -17.73
CA THR A 209 22.98 19.23 -19.18
C THR A 209 22.55 17.88 -19.77
N LYS A 210 22.10 17.91 -21.03
CA LYS A 210 21.78 16.72 -21.82
C LYS A 210 22.95 15.72 -21.85
N ALA A 211 24.18 16.21 -22.07
CA ALA A 211 25.37 15.37 -22.17
C ALA A 211 25.66 14.58 -20.87
N PHE A 212 25.42 15.21 -19.72
CA PHE A 212 25.54 14.54 -18.42
C PHE A 212 24.47 13.44 -18.24
N LYS A 213 23.24 13.68 -18.70
CA LYS A 213 22.14 12.71 -18.57
C LYS A 213 22.20 11.56 -19.57
N GLU A 214 22.95 11.70 -20.68
CA GLU A 214 23.09 10.68 -21.73
C GLU A 214 24.40 9.90 -21.66
N SER A 215 25.34 10.24 -20.76
CA SER A 215 26.59 9.50 -20.61
C SER A 215 26.33 8.09 -20.05
N GLU A 216 26.88 7.06 -20.70
CA GLU A 216 26.88 5.70 -20.14
C GLU A 216 27.62 5.69 -18.80
N VAL A 217 26.94 5.20 -17.77
CA VAL A 217 27.49 5.18 -16.41
C VAL A 217 28.05 3.78 -16.12
N GLU A 218 29.37 3.69 -15.98
CA GLU A 218 30.06 2.47 -15.54
C GLU A 218 29.88 2.26 -14.00
N GLU A 219 30.15 1.03 -13.53
CA GLU A 219 30.16 0.76 -12.08
C GLU A 219 31.20 1.66 -11.38
N GLY A 220 30.77 2.43 -10.37
CA GLY A 220 31.66 3.27 -9.57
C GLY A 220 31.63 4.77 -9.87
N ARG A 221 30.53 5.29 -10.44
CA ARG A 221 30.33 6.73 -10.67
C ARG A 221 30.67 7.60 -9.44
N GLU A 222 31.51 8.61 -9.60
CA GLU A 222 31.96 9.52 -8.53
C GLU A 222 31.12 10.81 -8.44
N ASP A 223 30.32 11.06 -9.47
CA ASP A 223 29.43 12.22 -9.65
C ASP A 223 28.10 12.07 -8.89
N ALA A 224 27.92 11.01 -8.09
CA ALA A 224 26.70 10.75 -7.33
C ALA A 224 27.00 10.24 -5.93
N SER A 225 26.31 10.80 -4.93
CA SER A 225 26.48 10.36 -3.53
C SER A 225 25.18 10.49 -2.74
N ARG A 226 25.08 9.78 -1.62
CA ARG A 226 23.97 9.98 -0.67
C ARG A 226 24.08 11.38 -0.07
N ALA A 227 23.03 12.19 -0.21
CA ALA A 227 23.04 13.56 0.30
C ALA A 227 23.05 13.55 1.84
N SER A 228 23.96 14.32 2.43
CA SER A 228 23.95 14.60 3.87
C SER A 228 23.17 15.89 4.14
N LEU A 229 22.06 15.78 4.87
CA LEU A 229 21.17 16.89 5.20
C LEU A 229 20.94 16.95 6.72
N PRO A 230 20.90 18.15 7.34
CA PRO A 230 20.44 18.30 8.72
C PRO A 230 19.01 17.73 8.90
N ALA A 231 18.71 17.21 10.10
CA ALA A 231 17.45 16.51 10.36
C ALA A 231 16.19 17.32 10.00
N GLY A 232 16.15 18.62 10.32
CA GLY A 232 15.02 19.50 9.96
C GLY A 232 14.85 19.63 8.45
N LEU A 233 15.94 19.83 7.72
CA LEU A 233 15.90 19.96 6.26
C LEU A 233 15.55 18.64 5.56
N ALA A 234 15.98 17.50 6.12
CA ALA A 234 15.58 16.18 5.64
C ALA A 234 14.06 15.96 5.84
N ALA A 235 13.52 16.36 7.00
CA ALA A 235 12.08 16.30 7.27
C ALA A 235 11.27 17.22 6.35
N ASP A 236 11.76 18.43 6.07
CA ASP A 236 11.13 19.35 5.11
C ASP A 236 11.12 18.75 3.69
N LEU A 237 12.25 18.19 3.25
CA LEU A 237 12.36 17.52 1.95
C LEU A 237 11.40 16.35 1.83
N GLU A 238 11.30 15.53 2.87
CA GLU A 238 10.34 14.43 2.92
C GLU A 238 8.89 14.93 2.86
N GLY A 239 8.54 15.91 3.69
CA GLY A 239 7.20 16.51 3.73
C GLY A 239 6.77 17.09 2.38
N PHE A 240 7.63 17.91 1.77
CA PHE A 240 7.38 18.48 0.44
C PHE A 240 7.31 17.42 -0.65
N SER A 241 8.17 16.38 -0.60
CA SER A 241 8.14 15.30 -1.61
C SER A 241 6.83 14.50 -1.55
N ARG A 242 6.35 14.18 -0.33
CA ARG A 242 5.04 13.52 -0.13
C ARG A 242 3.89 14.41 -0.61
N LEU A 243 3.94 15.71 -0.35
CA LEU A 243 2.93 16.66 -0.80
C LEU A 243 2.94 16.82 -2.33
N ALA A 244 4.13 16.94 -2.95
CA ALA A 244 4.31 17.02 -4.40
C ALA A 244 3.73 15.80 -5.10
N PHE A 245 4.04 14.61 -4.57
CA PHE A 245 3.54 13.33 -5.08
C PHE A 245 2.00 13.30 -5.14
N ARG A 246 1.35 13.71 -4.05
CA ARG A 246 -0.13 13.77 -3.96
C ARG A 246 -0.71 14.85 -4.87
N THR A 247 -0.11 16.04 -4.87
CA THR A 247 -0.58 17.24 -5.62
C THR A 247 -0.62 16.99 -7.12
N LEU A 248 0.40 16.30 -7.65
CA LEU A 248 0.48 15.95 -9.07
C LEU A 248 -0.30 14.67 -9.42
N GLY A 249 -0.93 14.02 -8.44
CA GLY A 249 -1.68 12.79 -8.65
C GLY A 249 -0.80 11.60 -9.05
N LEU A 250 0.46 11.60 -8.61
CA LEU A 250 1.41 10.52 -8.90
C LEU A 250 1.03 9.23 -8.16
N ARG A 251 1.52 8.10 -8.66
CA ARG A 251 1.23 6.75 -8.15
C ARG A 251 2.45 5.84 -8.24
N ASP A 252 2.50 4.89 -7.32
CA ASP A 252 3.46 3.80 -7.15
C ASP A 252 4.92 4.24 -6.92
N TYR A 253 5.46 5.09 -7.78
CA TYR A 253 6.80 5.66 -7.66
C TYR A 253 6.91 6.98 -8.44
N ALA A 254 7.85 7.83 -8.04
CA ALA A 254 8.26 9.02 -8.77
C ALA A 254 9.66 9.48 -8.32
N ARG A 255 10.30 10.33 -9.13
CA ARG A 255 11.51 11.07 -8.72
C ARG A 255 11.31 12.56 -8.89
N PHE A 256 11.68 13.33 -7.88
CA PHE A 256 11.75 14.79 -7.97
C PHE A 256 13.20 15.25 -8.10
N ASP A 257 13.44 16.19 -9.01
CA ASP A 257 14.70 16.90 -9.10
C ASP A 257 14.54 18.20 -8.30
N VAL A 258 15.43 18.41 -7.32
CA VAL A 258 15.30 19.46 -6.30
C VAL A 258 16.61 20.23 -6.19
N ARG A 259 16.55 21.56 -6.11
CA ARG A 259 17.70 22.40 -5.79
C ARG A 259 17.64 22.84 -4.34
N LEU A 260 18.70 22.57 -3.58
CA LEU A 260 18.90 23.15 -2.25
C LEU A 260 19.75 24.41 -2.39
N SER A 261 19.12 25.57 -2.18
CA SER A 261 19.81 26.87 -2.21
C SER A 261 20.77 27.05 -1.03
N PRO A 262 21.79 27.93 -1.15
CA PRO A 262 22.68 28.26 -0.03
C PRO A 262 21.94 28.78 1.22
N GLY A 263 20.77 29.40 1.03
CA GLY A 263 19.92 29.87 2.13
C GLY A 263 19.08 28.78 2.80
N GLY A 264 19.16 27.52 2.36
CA GLY A 264 18.45 26.40 2.95
C GLY A 264 17.08 26.09 2.35
N THR A 265 16.61 26.87 1.38
CA THR A 265 15.32 26.60 0.71
C THR A 265 15.46 25.48 -0.33
N LEU A 266 14.50 24.55 -0.33
CA LEU A 266 14.36 23.44 -1.28
C LEU A 266 13.41 23.83 -2.42
N TYR A 267 13.93 23.97 -3.63
CA TYR A 267 13.16 24.32 -4.82
C TYR A 267 12.94 23.09 -5.71
N PHE A 268 11.69 22.70 -5.93
CA PHE A 268 11.35 21.58 -6.81
C PHE A 268 11.42 22.03 -8.27
N LEU A 269 12.24 21.34 -9.07
CA LEU A 269 12.56 21.71 -10.46
C LEU A 269 11.72 20.92 -11.47
N GLU A 270 11.58 19.62 -11.24
CA GLU A 270 10.92 18.68 -12.15
C GLU A 270 10.40 17.46 -11.41
N ALA A 271 9.29 16.89 -11.89
CA ALA A 271 8.73 15.63 -11.43
C ALA A 271 8.82 14.59 -12.55
N ASN A 272 9.43 13.45 -12.27
CA ASN A 272 9.64 12.38 -13.24
C ASN A 272 8.74 11.19 -12.89
N THR A 273 7.82 10.85 -13.79
CA THR A 273 6.91 9.70 -13.68
C THR A 273 7.51 8.40 -14.19
N THR A 274 8.58 8.51 -14.98
CA THR A 274 9.41 7.41 -15.49
C THR A 274 10.88 7.79 -15.32
N PRO A 275 11.38 7.92 -14.07
CA PRO A 275 12.81 8.09 -13.87
C PRO A 275 13.57 6.91 -14.50
N SER A 276 14.87 7.08 -14.76
CA SER A 276 15.68 5.95 -15.22
C SER A 276 15.61 4.80 -14.22
N PHE A 277 15.42 3.59 -14.75
CA PHE A 277 15.44 2.34 -13.99
C PHE A 277 16.82 1.68 -13.98
N GLU A 278 17.85 2.30 -14.55
CA GLU A 278 19.18 1.70 -14.54
C GLU A 278 19.75 1.57 -13.11
N PRO A 279 20.50 0.51 -12.79
CA PRO A 279 21.01 0.26 -11.43
C PRO A 279 21.91 1.37 -10.84
N GLN A 280 22.57 2.15 -11.70
CA GLN A 280 23.46 3.26 -11.29
C GLN A 280 22.78 4.63 -11.33
N GLU A 281 21.46 4.66 -11.50
CA GLU A 281 20.65 5.88 -11.53
C GLU A 281 19.90 6.12 -10.22
N ALA A 282 19.42 7.35 -10.03
CA ALA A 282 19.00 7.86 -8.73
C ALA A 282 17.96 6.99 -8.01
N LEU A 283 16.98 6.41 -8.72
CA LEU A 283 15.97 5.55 -8.10
C LEU A 283 16.60 4.28 -7.50
N ALA A 284 17.42 3.58 -8.27
CA ALA A 284 18.05 2.34 -7.85
C ALA A 284 19.13 2.57 -6.78
N LEU A 285 19.92 3.64 -6.89
CA LEU A 285 20.93 4.00 -5.89
C LEU A 285 20.27 4.36 -4.54
N SER A 286 19.22 5.18 -4.57
CA SER A 286 18.46 5.55 -3.36
C SER A 286 17.81 4.32 -2.71
N ALA A 287 17.23 3.42 -3.49
CA ALA A 287 16.65 2.17 -2.99
C ALA A 287 17.72 1.27 -2.34
N ARG A 288 18.90 1.14 -2.97
CA ARG A 288 20.03 0.39 -2.41
C ARG A 288 20.49 0.95 -1.08
N TRP A 289 20.58 2.27 -0.93
CA TRP A 289 20.93 2.90 0.36
C TRP A 289 19.84 2.73 1.43
N ALA A 290 18.60 2.44 1.03
CA ALA A 290 17.51 2.06 1.91
C ALA A 290 17.49 0.55 2.23
N GLY A 291 18.48 -0.23 1.75
CA GLY A 291 18.56 -1.67 1.96
C GLY A 291 17.73 -2.51 0.99
N MET A 292 17.23 -1.90 -0.09
CA MET A 292 16.50 -2.60 -1.16
C MET A 292 17.45 -2.92 -2.31
N ASP A 293 17.73 -4.20 -2.53
CA ASP A 293 18.39 -4.59 -3.77
C ASP A 293 17.45 -4.39 -4.98
N TYR A 294 18.01 -4.52 -6.19
CA TYR A 294 17.28 -4.19 -7.40
C TYR A 294 16.01 -5.06 -7.61
N PRO A 295 16.04 -6.40 -7.40
CA PRO A 295 14.82 -7.21 -7.39
C PRO A 295 13.78 -6.76 -6.35
N VAL A 296 14.20 -6.40 -5.14
CA VAL A 296 13.29 -5.88 -4.09
C VAL A 296 12.65 -4.56 -4.52
N LEU A 297 13.39 -3.65 -5.15
CA LEU A 297 12.84 -2.41 -5.71
C LEU A 297 11.76 -2.69 -6.76
N VAL A 298 12.03 -3.58 -7.72
CA VAL A 298 11.04 -3.96 -8.74
C VAL A 298 9.81 -4.60 -8.11
N ALA A 299 9.99 -5.44 -7.08
CA ALA A 299 8.90 -6.05 -6.34
C ALA A 299 8.06 -5.00 -5.58
N ALA A 300 8.68 -3.97 -5.01
CA ALA A 300 7.98 -2.88 -4.33
C ALA A 300 7.11 -2.07 -5.32
N MET A 301 7.66 -1.72 -6.49
CA MET A 301 6.92 -1.01 -7.55
C MET A 301 5.72 -1.82 -8.05
N LEU A 302 5.91 -3.13 -8.29
CA LEU A 302 4.83 -4.04 -8.67
C LEU A 302 3.77 -4.12 -7.58
N SER A 303 4.18 -4.28 -6.32
CA SER A 303 3.26 -4.40 -5.18
C SER A 303 2.39 -3.15 -5.02
N ALA A 304 2.96 -1.96 -5.21
CA ALA A 304 2.22 -0.71 -5.22
C ALA A 304 1.12 -0.67 -6.28
N ALA A 305 1.46 -1.01 -7.53
CA ALA A 305 0.48 -1.09 -8.60
C ALA A 305 -0.61 -2.13 -8.32
N GLN A 306 -0.24 -3.30 -7.79
CA GLN A 306 -1.20 -4.35 -7.42
C GLN A 306 -2.22 -3.86 -6.40
N ARG A 307 -1.77 -3.19 -5.33
CA ARG A 307 -2.66 -2.60 -4.32
C ARG A 307 -3.61 -1.60 -4.96
N ARG A 308 -3.09 -0.72 -5.82
CA ARG A 308 -3.87 0.35 -6.46
C ARG A 308 -4.97 -0.15 -7.38
N TYR A 309 -4.70 -1.13 -8.24
CA TYR A 309 -5.72 -1.66 -9.16
C TYR A 309 -6.76 -2.54 -8.48
N GLY A 310 -6.75 -2.62 -7.13
CA GLY A 310 -7.62 -3.53 -6.42
C GLY A 310 -7.39 -4.98 -6.85
N CYS A 311 -6.19 -5.27 -7.37
CA CYS A 311 -5.74 -6.64 -7.52
C CYS A 311 -5.45 -7.12 -6.10
N ALA A 312 -6.52 -7.55 -5.44
CA ALA A 312 -6.44 -8.68 -4.54
C ALA A 312 -5.36 -9.62 -5.09
N PRO A 313 -4.39 -10.07 -4.27
CA PRO A 313 -3.28 -10.90 -4.72
C PRO A 313 -3.79 -11.85 -5.79
N LEU A 314 -3.27 -11.74 -7.02
CA LEU A 314 -3.57 -12.55 -8.22
C LEU A 314 -4.54 -13.64 -7.86
N ILE A 315 -5.83 -13.60 -8.29
CA ILE A 315 -6.87 -14.60 -7.95
C ILE A 315 -6.19 -15.84 -7.41
N ARG A 316 -5.93 -15.85 -6.09
CA ARG A 316 -5.54 -17.08 -5.45
C ARG A 316 -6.76 -17.91 -5.75
N GLU A 317 -6.58 -19.09 -6.33
CA GLU A 317 -7.67 -20.07 -6.41
C GLU A 317 -8.54 -19.83 -5.19
N GLU A 318 -9.76 -19.31 -5.38
CA GLU A 318 -10.64 -19.08 -4.24
C GLU A 318 -10.70 -20.46 -3.62
N GLU A 319 -10.13 -20.61 -2.42
CA GLU A 319 -10.06 -21.92 -1.81
C GLU A 319 -11.51 -22.25 -1.49
N LYS A 320 -12.11 -23.05 -2.37
CA LYS A 320 -13.48 -23.53 -2.25
C LYS A 320 -13.42 -24.72 -1.35
N LYS A 321 -13.92 -24.55 -0.14
CA LYS A 321 -14.06 -25.61 0.85
C LYS A 321 -15.53 -25.85 1.11
N ARG A 322 -15.97 -27.07 0.85
CA ARG A 322 -17.23 -27.57 1.36
C ARG A 322 -17.00 -28.14 2.75
N LEU A 323 -17.53 -27.46 3.76
CA LEU A 323 -17.41 -27.83 5.15
C LEU A 323 -18.70 -28.53 5.59
N ILE A 324 -18.59 -29.62 6.35
CA ILE A 324 -19.76 -30.28 6.95
C ILE A 324 -19.83 -29.84 8.40
N LEU A 325 -20.76 -28.94 8.71
CA LEU A 325 -21.03 -28.49 10.07
C LEU A 325 -22.29 -29.18 10.61
N PRO A 326 -22.50 -29.23 11.94
CA PRO A 326 -23.77 -29.66 12.53
C PRO A 326 -24.99 -28.88 12.03
N ALA A 327 -24.78 -27.64 11.56
CA ALA A 327 -25.82 -26.80 10.96
C ALA A 327 -26.16 -27.16 9.49
N GLY A 328 -25.44 -28.12 8.89
CA GLY A 328 -25.51 -28.48 7.48
C GLY A 328 -24.23 -28.14 6.70
N PRO A 329 -24.17 -28.51 5.41
CA PRO A 329 -23.02 -28.24 4.55
C PRO A 329 -22.86 -26.73 4.33
N VAL A 330 -21.63 -26.22 4.35
CA VAL A 330 -21.30 -24.81 4.07
C VAL A 330 -20.27 -24.74 2.96
N ASP A 331 -20.59 -24.04 1.88
CA ASP A 331 -19.65 -23.76 0.80
C ASP A 331 -18.92 -22.44 1.08
N LEU A 332 -17.64 -22.54 1.41
CA LEU A 332 -16.83 -21.38 1.79
C LEU A 332 -15.81 -21.08 0.70
N ARG A 333 -15.75 -19.82 0.28
CA ARG A 333 -14.69 -19.25 -0.55
C ARG A 333 -13.79 -18.40 0.33
N ILE A 334 -12.50 -18.70 0.31
CA ILE A 334 -11.51 -17.96 1.10
C ILE A 334 -10.71 -17.07 0.14
N SER A 335 -11.05 -15.78 0.13
CA SER A 335 -10.39 -14.78 -0.71
C SER A 335 -9.02 -14.39 -0.17
N ALA A 336 -8.11 -14.00 -1.05
CA ALA A 336 -6.80 -13.47 -0.67
C ALA A 336 -6.95 -12.22 0.23
N GLY A 337 -6.15 -12.12 1.29
CA GLY A 337 -6.24 -11.03 2.28
C GLY A 337 -7.21 -11.30 3.44
N VAL A 338 -8.12 -12.25 3.30
CA VAL A 338 -9.02 -12.69 4.39
C VAL A 338 -8.35 -13.82 5.18
N HIS A 339 -8.48 -13.79 6.51
CA HIS A 339 -7.89 -14.81 7.35
C HIS A 339 -8.58 -16.15 7.12
N ARG A 340 -7.82 -17.20 6.76
CA ARG A 340 -8.33 -18.57 6.65
C ARG A 340 -8.87 -18.98 8.03
N PRO A 341 -10.14 -19.43 8.16
CA PRO A 341 -10.67 -19.88 9.43
C PRO A 341 -9.83 -21.04 9.97
N PRO A 342 -9.20 -20.90 11.16
CA PRO A 342 -8.51 -22.00 11.79
C PRO A 342 -9.51 -23.11 12.17
N ALA A 343 -9.00 -24.32 12.41
CA ALA A 343 -9.83 -25.45 12.87
C ALA A 343 -10.65 -25.10 14.12
N SER A 344 -10.12 -24.24 15.00
CA SER A 344 -10.83 -23.76 16.17
C SER A 344 -12.06 -22.90 15.82
N THR A 345 -12.02 -22.06 14.79
CA THR A 345 -13.22 -21.33 14.34
C THR A 345 -14.30 -22.29 13.81
N LEU A 346 -13.91 -23.38 13.14
CA LEU A 346 -14.84 -24.40 12.66
C LEU A 346 -15.48 -25.19 13.82
N GLU A 347 -14.67 -25.54 14.82
CA GLU A 347 -15.15 -26.17 16.05
C GLU A 347 -16.16 -25.26 16.76
N LEU A 348 -15.86 -23.95 16.89
CA LEU A 348 -16.78 -22.98 17.47
C LEU A 348 -18.10 -22.94 16.68
N ALA A 349 -18.04 -22.87 15.35
CA ALA A 349 -19.23 -22.89 14.49
C ALA A 349 -20.12 -24.12 14.77
N GLY A 350 -19.51 -25.27 15.06
CA GLY A 350 -20.22 -26.49 15.45
C GLY A 350 -20.88 -26.42 16.83
N LEU A 351 -20.34 -25.65 17.76
CA LEU A 351 -20.83 -25.54 19.14
C LEU A 351 -21.94 -24.49 19.35
N LEU A 352 -22.08 -23.50 18.45
CA LEU A 352 -23.03 -22.39 18.61
C LEU A 352 -24.49 -22.85 18.82
N ASP A 353 -25.08 -22.56 19.97
CA ASP A 353 -26.42 -23.00 20.36
C ASP A 353 -27.54 -22.01 19.96
N VAL A 354 -27.55 -21.59 18.70
CA VAL A 354 -28.60 -20.73 18.14
C VAL A 354 -29.90 -21.51 17.93
N ARG A 355 -31.02 -20.94 18.38
CA ARG A 355 -32.36 -21.51 18.24
C ARG A 355 -33.13 -20.82 17.12
N ALA A 356 -34.13 -21.52 16.58
CA ALA A 356 -34.98 -20.98 15.53
C ALA A 356 -35.65 -19.66 15.99
N GLY A 357 -35.57 -18.62 15.17
CA GLY A 357 -36.17 -17.32 15.44
C GLY A 357 -35.31 -16.34 16.24
N GLU A 358 -34.13 -16.75 16.71
CA GLU A 358 -33.22 -15.88 17.48
C GLU A 358 -32.40 -14.93 16.61
N ASP A 359 -31.99 -13.81 17.21
CA ASP A 359 -31.09 -12.84 16.58
C ASP A 359 -29.67 -13.02 17.07
N ALA A 360 -28.70 -12.98 16.16
CA ALA A 360 -27.29 -13.18 16.49
C ALA A 360 -26.37 -12.09 15.94
N LEU A 361 -25.21 -11.95 16.57
CA LEU A 361 -24.13 -11.04 16.19
C LEU A 361 -22.82 -11.83 16.01
N ASP A 362 -22.19 -11.64 14.86
CA ASP A 362 -20.86 -12.16 14.53
C ASP A 362 -19.84 -11.01 14.55
N LEU A 363 -18.98 -10.98 15.57
CA LEU A 363 -17.99 -9.93 15.79
C LEU A 363 -16.64 -10.32 15.18
N GLY A 364 -16.23 -9.60 14.13
CA GLY A 364 -15.03 -9.90 13.34
C GLY A 364 -15.28 -11.05 12.37
N CYS A 365 -16.28 -10.88 11.50
CA CYS A 365 -16.89 -11.98 10.75
C CYS A 365 -15.94 -12.67 9.76
N GLY A 366 -14.87 -12.01 9.29
CA GLY A 366 -13.84 -12.65 8.48
C GLY A 366 -14.39 -13.26 7.18
N THR A 367 -14.49 -14.59 7.11
CA THR A 367 -15.08 -15.29 5.95
C THR A 367 -16.61 -15.42 6.02
N GLY A 368 -17.22 -15.05 7.14
CA GLY A 368 -18.65 -15.19 7.40
C GLY A 368 -19.07 -16.57 7.93
N ILE A 369 -18.12 -17.45 8.25
CA ILE A 369 -18.41 -18.84 8.62
C ILE A 369 -19.31 -18.96 9.85
N LEU A 370 -19.12 -18.11 10.88
CA LEU A 370 -19.97 -18.13 12.07
C LEU A 370 -21.35 -17.57 11.75
N ALA A 371 -21.44 -16.43 11.04
CA ALA A 371 -22.72 -15.88 10.59
C ALA A 371 -23.55 -16.87 9.77
N ILE A 372 -22.91 -17.59 8.83
CA ILE A 372 -23.57 -18.62 8.01
C ILE A 372 -24.02 -19.79 8.89
N ALA A 373 -23.17 -20.28 9.78
CA ALA A 373 -23.51 -21.38 10.69
C ALA A 373 -24.71 -21.05 11.58
N MET A 374 -24.74 -19.83 12.16
CA MET A 374 -25.86 -19.34 12.96
C MET A 374 -27.15 -19.23 12.13
N THR A 375 -27.06 -18.72 10.91
CA THR A 375 -28.22 -18.57 10.01
C THR A 375 -28.80 -19.91 9.57
N LYS A 376 -27.93 -20.90 9.27
CA LYS A 376 -28.36 -22.27 8.93
C LYS A 376 -28.95 -23.02 10.13
N ARG A 377 -28.60 -22.67 11.36
CA ARG A 377 -29.25 -23.16 12.58
C ARG A 377 -30.65 -22.57 12.85
N GLY A 378 -31.08 -21.60 12.03
CA GLY A 378 -32.42 -21.03 12.11
C GLY A 378 -32.47 -19.63 12.74
N ALA A 379 -31.35 -18.93 12.86
CA ALA A 379 -31.37 -17.52 13.23
C ALA A 379 -32.33 -16.75 12.31
N ARG A 380 -33.14 -15.87 12.91
CA ARG A 380 -34.03 -14.96 12.18
C ARG A 380 -33.23 -13.89 11.44
N ARG A 381 -32.27 -13.29 12.13
CA ARG A 381 -31.34 -12.28 11.63
C ARG A 381 -29.97 -12.49 12.24
N VAL A 382 -28.93 -12.31 11.43
CA VAL A 382 -27.54 -12.24 11.91
C VAL A 382 -26.95 -10.92 11.45
N VAL A 383 -26.37 -10.16 12.38
CA VAL A 383 -25.55 -9.00 12.04
C VAL A 383 -24.09 -9.44 12.06
N ALA A 384 -23.37 -9.25 10.96
CA ALA A 384 -21.98 -9.61 10.81
C ALA A 384 -21.14 -8.33 10.61
N VAL A 385 -20.13 -8.15 11.46
CA VAL A 385 -19.33 -6.92 11.49
C VAL A 385 -17.85 -7.22 11.34
N ASP A 386 -17.13 -6.37 10.62
CA ASP A 386 -15.68 -6.41 10.48
C ASP A 386 -15.14 -5.01 10.14
N ILE A 387 -13.89 -4.75 10.52
CA ILE A 387 -13.21 -3.48 10.20
C ILE A 387 -12.63 -3.50 8.78
N ARG A 388 -12.43 -4.69 8.20
CA ARG A 388 -11.78 -4.86 6.89
C ARG A 388 -12.80 -5.10 5.78
N SER A 389 -12.74 -4.29 4.73
CA SER A 389 -13.65 -4.36 3.58
C SER A 389 -13.64 -5.73 2.88
N GLU A 390 -12.49 -6.39 2.83
CA GLU A 390 -12.26 -7.69 2.20
C GLU A 390 -12.99 -8.81 2.95
N ALA A 391 -13.06 -8.72 4.28
CA ALA A 391 -13.80 -9.66 5.12
C ALA A 391 -15.32 -9.49 4.96
N LEU A 392 -15.80 -8.23 4.88
CA LEU A 392 -17.21 -7.93 4.62
C LEU A 392 -17.65 -8.48 3.26
N GLU A 393 -16.84 -8.26 2.23
CA GLU A 393 -17.12 -8.75 0.88
C GLU A 393 -17.06 -10.29 0.80
N ALA A 394 -16.10 -10.93 1.46
CA ALA A 394 -16.03 -12.39 1.56
C ALA A 394 -17.26 -12.97 2.28
N THR A 395 -17.67 -12.34 3.39
CA THR A 395 -18.88 -12.71 4.13
C THR A 395 -20.12 -12.61 3.25
N ARG A 396 -20.27 -11.52 2.48
CA ARG A 396 -21.38 -11.31 1.54
C ARG A 396 -21.45 -12.40 0.48
N ARG A 397 -20.31 -12.73 -0.15
CA ARG A 397 -20.23 -13.77 -1.20
C ARG A 397 -20.54 -15.15 -0.64
N ASN A 398 -19.98 -15.48 0.53
CA ASN A 398 -20.21 -16.77 1.17
C ASN A 398 -21.65 -16.91 1.65
N ALA A 399 -22.26 -15.85 2.17
CA ALA A 399 -23.68 -15.84 2.54
C ALA A 399 -24.57 -16.12 1.31
N ALA A 400 -24.28 -15.48 0.17
CA ALA A 400 -25.01 -15.70 -1.08
C ALA A 400 -24.82 -17.13 -1.60
N ALA A 401 -23.59 -17.65 -1.61
CA ALA A 401 -23.30 -19.03 -2.04
C ALA A 401 -24.01 -20.09 -1.18
N ASN A 402 -24.37 -19.74 0.05
CA ASN A 402 -25.06 -20.61 0.99
C ASN A 402 -26.58 -20.38 1.07
N GLY A 403 -27.14 -19.47 0.26
CA GLY A 403 -28.57 -19.18 0.24
C GLY A 403 -29.09 -18.54 1.53
N VAL A 404 -28.26 -17.75 2.22
CA VAL A 404 -28.59 -17.14 3.52
C VAL A 404 -28.36 -15.62 3.57
N ALA A 405 -28.06 -14.99 2.43
CA ALA A 405 -27.72 -13.57 2.35
C ALA A 405 -28.87 -12.64 2.78
N ASP A 406 -30.11 -13.06 2.59
CA ASP A 406 -31.33 -12.34 2.99
C ASP A 406 -31.47 -12.17 4.51
N ARG A 407 -30.81 -13.02 5.29
CA ARG A 407 -30.84 -13.00 6.77
C ARG A 407 -29.56 -12.51 7.42
N ILE A 408 -28.53 -12.16 6.64
CA ILE A 408 -27.25 -11.66 7.14
C ILE A 408 -27.08 -10.19 6.76
N GLU A 409 -27.16 -9.31 7.75
CA GLU A 409 -26.82 -7.89 7.60
C GLU A 409 -25.32 -7.68 7.83
N ILE A 410 -24.65 -6.98 6.91
CA ILE A 410 -23.21 -6.76 6.96
C ILE A 410 -22.94 -5.29 7.27
N ARG A 411 -22.11 -5.01 8.29
CA ARG A 411 -21.76 -3.63 8.67
C ARG A 411 -20.26 -3.46 8.85
N ALA A 412 -19.74 -2.35 8.35
CA ALA A 412 -18.35 -1.97 8.55
C ALA A 412 -18.15 -1.27 9.90
N GLY A 413 -17.14 -1.70 10.66
CA GLY A 413 -16.75 -1.02 11.89
C GLY A 413 -16.01 -1.94 12.86
N ALA A 414 -15.40 -1.32 13.87
CA ALA A 414 -14.85 -2.07 15.00
C ALA A 414 -16.01 -2.60 15.87
N TRP A 415 -15.85 -3.84 16.36
CA TRP A 415 -16.69 -4.49 17.37
C TRP A 415 -18.15 -4.02 17.43
N TYR A 416 -18.50 -3.28 18.47
CA TYR A 416 -19.85 -2.79 18.72
C TYR A 416 -20.07 -1.39 18.13
N GLU A 417 -19.01 -0.64 17.81
CA GLU A 417 -19.12 0.66 17.13
C GLU A 417 -19.81 0.53 15.77
N ALA A 418 -19.66 -0.62 15.10
CA ALA A 418 -20.38 -0.94 13.86
C ALA A 418 -21.91 -0.89 13.99
N LEU A 419 -22.44 -1.00 15.22
CA LEU A 419 -23.88 -0.99 15.51
C LEU A 419 -24.43 0.42 15.76
N ASN A 420 -23.57 1.45 15.77
CA ASN A 420 -23.99 2.84 15.91
C ASN A 420 -24.95 3.22 14.76
N GLY A 421 -26.00 3.99 15.10
CA GLY A 421 -27.01 4.45 14.15
C GLY A 421 -28.16 3.46 13.87
N LEU A 422 -28.16 2.27 14.49
CA LEU A 422 -29.35 1.43 14.53
C LEU A 422 -30.40 2.03 15.47
N SER A 423 -31.68 1.94 15.09
CA SER A 423 -32.81 2.25 15.97
C SER A 423 -32.73 1.37 17.23
N PRO A 424 -33.27 1.76 18.40
CA PRO A 424 -33.24 0.92 19.61
C PRO A 424 -33.89 -0.47 19.42
N GLU A 425 -34.82 -0.59 18.47
CA GLU A 425 -35.45 -1.84 18.04
C GLU A 425 -34.53 -2.69 17.15
N ASP A 426 -33.74 -2.08 16.25
CA ASP A 426 -32.78 -2.78 15.37
C ASP A 426 -31.41 -3.01 16.00
N ALA A 427 -31.00 -2.16 16.94
CA ALA A 427 -29.89 -2.35 17.86
C ALA A 427 -30.24 -3.37 18.96
N GLY A 428 -31.44 -3.97 18.85
CA GLY A 428 -32.04 -4.89 19.80
C GLY A 428 -31.05 -5.88 20.36
N ARG A 429 -31.19 -6.16 21.65
CA ARG A 429 -30.33 -7.09 22.35
C ARG A 429 -30.34 -8.46 21.65
N PHE A 430 -29.19 -8.95 21.22
CA PHE A 430 -28.99 -10.24 20.56
C PHE A 430 -29.18 -11.40 21.54
N ASP A 431 -29.71 -12.52 21.05
CA ASP A 431 -29.77 -13.77 21.79
C ASP A 431 -28.39 -14.43 21.86
N VAL A 432 -27.60 -14.31 20.79
CA VAL A 432 -26.27 -14.90 20.68
C VAL A 432 -25.26 -13.88 20.14
N ILE A 433 -24.13 -13.73 20.81
CA ILE A 433 -22.95 -13.04 20.27
C ILE A 433 -21.83 -14.07 20.15
N ALA A 434 -21.18 -14.15 19.00
CA ALA A 434 -20.04 -15.02 18.77
C ALA A 434 -18.83 -14.20 18.26
N ALA A 435 -17.62 -14.56 18.71
CA ALA A 435 -16.40 -13.92 18.22
C ALA A 435 -15.18 -14.85 18.27
N THR A 436 -14.29 -14.70 17.29
CA THR A 436 -12.93 -15.28 17.29
C THR A 436 -11.88 -14.18 17.07
N PRO A 437 -11.67 -13.29 18.06
CA PRO A 437 -10.82 -12.13 17.89
C PRO A 437 -9.32 -12.49 17.81
N PRO A 438 -8.48 -11.58 17.29
CA PRO A 438 -7.02 -11.67 17.42
C PRO A 438 -6.60 -11.72 18.89
N GLN A 439 -5.68 -12.63 19.22
CA GLN A 439 -5.38 -12.97 20.62
C GLN A 439 -3.95 -13.48 20.82
N THR A 440 -3.06 -13.35 19.83
CA THR A 440 -1.66 -13.74 20.02
C THR A 440 -0.96 -12.68 20.87
N ALA A 441 -0.53 -13.07 22.06
CA ALA A 441 0.22 -12.20 22.96
C ALA A 441 1.59 -11.84 22.37
N GLY A 442 2.06 -10.60 22.56
CA GLY A 442 3.43 -10.25 22.20
C GLY A 442 3.90 -8.89 22.73
N PRO A 443 5.21 -8.65 22.71
CA PRO A 443 5.84 -7.51 23.39
C PRO A 443 5.49 -6.17 22.73
N ARG A 444 5.15 -6.20 21.43
CA ARG A 444 4.77 -5.05 20.62
C ARG A 444 3.78 -5.47 19.51
N PRO A 445 3.08 -4.53 18.86
CA PRO A 445 2.20 -4.87 17.74
C PRO A 445 2.95 -5.44 16.53
N PHE A 446 2.51 -6.60 15.99
CA PHE A 446 3.14 -7.29 14.85
C PHE A 446 2.14 -7.75 13.77
N GLY A 447 1.01 -7.06 13.65
CA GLY A 447 0.03 -7.29 12.57
C GLY A 447 -1.29 -7.90 13.05
N PRO A 448 -2.08 -8.54 12.14
CA PRO A 448 -3.52 -8.75 12.34
C PRO A 448 -3.87 -9.82 13.38
N ARG A 449 -2.89 -10.58 13.88
CA ARG A 449 -3.08 -11.58 14.95
C ARG A 449 -2.82 -11.03 16.36
N TYR A 450 -2.26 -9.82 16.44
CA TYR A 450 -1.81 -9.23 17.69
C TYR A 450 -2.97 -9.05 18.67
N GLY A 451 -2.83 -9.63 19.85
CA GLY A 451 -3.80 -9.59 20.94
C GLY A 451 -3.42 -8.67 22.10
N GLY A 452 -2.37 -7.85 21.96
CA GLY A 452 -1.81 -7.09 23.09
C GLY A 452 -0.71 -7.85 23.83
N PRO A 453 -0.13 -7.26 24.89
CA PRO A 453 0.95 -7.88 25.67
C PRO A 453 0.61 -9.25 26.28
N ASP A 454 -0.66 -9.51 26.55
CA ASP A 454 -1.15 -10.74 27.20
C ASP A 454 -2.22 -11.48 26.38
N GLY A 455 -2.42 -11.04 25.13
CA GLY A 455 -3.44 -11.60 24.24
C GLY A 455 -4.88 -11.16 24.54
N LEU A 456 -5.13 -10.34 25.58
CA LEU A 456 -6.49 -10.00 26.02
C LEU A 456 -7.08 -8.73 25.42
N LYS A 457 -6.34 -7.94 24.64
CA LYS A 457 -6.78 -6.63 24.12
C LYS A 457 -8.17 -6.70 23.47
N HIS A 458 -8.33 -7.59 22.48
CA HIS A 458 -9.56 -7.69 21.71
C HIS A 458 -10.62 -8.55 22.43
N LEU A 459 -10.20 -9.57 23.17
CA LEU A 459 -11.08 -10.38 24.00
C LEU A 459 -11.78 -9.54 25.08
N THR A 460 -11.07 -8.59 25.68
CA THR A 460 -11.63 -7.64 26.65
C THR A 460 -12.66 -6.74 25.99
N ALA A 461 -12.37 -6.17 24.81
CA ALA A 461 -13.33 -5.33 24.09
C ALA A 461 -14.65 -6.07 23.80
N VAL A 462 -14.56 -7.32 23.34
CA VAL A 462 -15.74 -8.17 23.08
C VAL A 462 -16.51 -8.46 24.38
N LEU A 463 -15.81 -8.88 25.43
CA LEU A 463 -16.39 -9.21 26.73
C LEU A 463 -17.10 -8.03 27.38
N GLU A 464 -16.45 -6.87 27.40
CA GLU A 464 -16.92 -5.67 28.08
C GLU A 464 -18.16 -5.07 27.39
N GLY A 465 -18.25 -5.16 26.07
CA GLY A 465 -19.42 -4.70 25.33
C GLY A 465 -20.61 -5.66 25.38
N ALA A 466 -20.39 -6.97 25.53
CA ALA A 466 -21.45 -7.98 25.43
C ALA A 466 -22.67 -7.74 26.37
N PRO A 467 -22.52 -7.32 27.64
CA PRO A 467 -23.64 -6.97 28.52
C PRO A 467 -24.63 -5.92 27.98
N PHE A 468 -24.16 -5.00 27.13
CA PHE A 468 -24.98 -3.94 26.55
C PHE A 468 -25.84 -4.46 25.41
N PHE A 469 -25.30 -5.39 24.64
CA PHE A 469 -25.91 -5.91 23.41
C PHE A 469 -26.54 -7.30 23.55
N LEU A 470 -26.37 -8.01 24.67
CA LEU A 470 -27.06 -9.29 24.91
C LEU A 470 -28.42 -9.13 25.57
N LYS A 471 -29.36 -10.05 25.25
CA LYS A 471 -30.63 -10.15 25.99
C LYS A 471 -30.34 -10.52 27.43
N ARG A 472 -30.99 -9.81 28.35
CA ARG A 472 -30.77 -10.01 29.80
C ARG A 472 -31.12 -11.42 30.25
N ALA A 473 -32.25 -11.92 29.75
CA ALA A 473 -32.68 -13.30 29.93
C ALA A 473 -32.34 -14.09 28.67
N GLY A 474 -31.70 -15.24 28.83
CA GLY A 474 -31.41 -16.16 27.72
C GLY A 474 -30.27 -15.77 26.79
N GLY A 475 -29.72 -14.56 26.86
CA GLY A 475 -28.58 -14.12 26.03
C GLY A 475 -27.27 -14.86 26.34
N ARG A 476 -26.51 -15.18 25.29
CA ARG A 476 -25.33 -16.04 25.32
C ARG A 476 -24.16 -15.44 24.54
N LEU A 477 -23.00 -15.33 25.17
CA LEU A 477 -21.73 -14.99 24.54
C LEU A 477 -20.94 -16.28 24.28
N TRP A 478 -20.43 -16.42 23.07
CA TRP A 478 -19.54 -17.49 22.65
C TRP A 478 -18.18 -16.93 22.23
N LEU A 479 -17.11 -17.46 22.84
CA LEU A 479 -15.72 -17.05 22.57
C LEU A 479 -14.83 -18.26 22.35
N MET A 480 -13.89 -18.14 21.41
CA MET A 480 -12.76 -19.06 21.27
C MET A 480 -11.49 -18.38 21.79
N VAL A 481 -10.88 -19.00 22.80
CA VAL A 481 -9.72 -18.45 23.52
C VAL A 481 -8.57 -19.43 23.45
N VAL A 482 -7.40 -18.98 23.04
CA VAL A 482 -6.18 -19.80 23.11
C VAL A 482 -5.52 -19.62 24.47
N SER A 483 -5.03 -20.69 25.07
CA SER A 483 -4.35 -20.64 26.36
C SER A 483 -2.97 -19.97 26.29
N LEU A 484 -2.51 -19.57 25.08
CA LEU A 484 -1.37 -18.66 24.94
C LEU A 484 -1.67 -17.25 25.47
N ALA A 485 -2.93 -16.82 25.43
CA ALA A 485 -3.39 -15.60 26.08
C ALA A 485 -3.69 -15.86 27.57
N ASP A 486 -3.84 -14.79 28.35
CA ASP A 486 -4.15 -14.83 29.79
C ASP A 486 -5.60 -15.27 30.06
N SER A 487 -5.87 -16.53 29.74
CA SER A 487 -7.20 -17.16 29.83
C SER A 487 -7.74 -17.20 31.26
N SER A 488 -6.87 -17.25 32.27
CA SER A 488 -7.22 -17.16 33.69
C SER A 488 -7.86 -15.82 34.02
N GLU A 489 -7.21 -14.72 33.63
CA GLU A 489 -7.74 -13.36 33.83
C GLU A 489 -9.04 -13.16 33.05
N LEU A 490 -9.11 -13.64 31.80
CA LEU A 490 -10.34 -13.55 31.02
C LEU A 490 -11.51 -14.30 31.67
N LEU A 491 -11.29 -15.53 32.16
CA LEU A 491 -12.31 -16.31 32.85
C LEU A 491 -12.77 -15.62 34.14
N CYS A 492 -11.85 -14.97 34.86
CA CYS A 492 -12.17 -14.14 36.01
C CYS A 492 -13.12 -13.00 35.63
N ARG A 493 -12.79 -12.23 34.59
CA ARG A 493 -13.65 -11.13 34.07
C ARG A 493 -15.00 -11.63 33.60
N LEU A 494 -15.05 -12.75 32.88
CA LEU A 494 -16.31 -13.36 32.44
C LEU A 494 -17.18 -13.72 33.64
N ARG A 495 -16.62 -14.37 34.66
CA ARG A 495 -17.35 -14.70 35.90
C ARG A 495 -17.76 -13.44 36.67
N GLY A 496 -17.04 -12.33 36.53
CA GLY A 496 -17.43 -11.02 37.05
C GLY A 496 -18.68 -10.45 36.37
N ARG A 497 -18.89 -10.71 35.06
CA ARG A 497 -19.99 -10.13 34.26
C ARG A 497 -21.16 -11.06 33.98
N PHE A 498 -20.97 -12.37 34.09
CA PHE A 498 -21.97 -13.38 33.74
C PHE A 498 -22.20 -14.35 34.91
N ARG A 499 -23.44 -14.79 35.11
CA ARG A 499 -23.82 -15.77 36.14
C ARG A 499 -23.36 -17.18 35.79
N HIS A 500 -23.36 -17.51 34.50
CA HIS A 500 -22.99 -18.83 34.01
C HIS A 500 -21.84 -18.68 33.03
N VAL A 501 -20.69 -19.26 33.34
CA VAL A 501 -19.51 -19.28 32.47
C VAL A 501 -18.98 -20.70 32.46
N ALA A 502 -18.92 -21.31 31.29
CA ALA A 502 -18.45 -22.68 31.12
C ALA A 502 -17.47 -22.76 29.94
N VAL A 503 -16.36 -23.46 30.13
CA VAL A 503 -15.57 -24.00 29.03
C VAL A 503 -16.30 -25.24 28.55
N VAL A 504 -16.98 -25.13 27.42
CA VAL A 504 -17.86 -26.19 26.88
C VAL A 504 -17.04 -27.27 26.19
N ARG A 505 -15.89 -26.91 25.64
CA ARG A 505 -14.99 -27.80 24.92
C ARG A 505 -13.56 -27.30 25.04
N GLU A 506 -12.60 -28.23 25.02
CA GLU A 506 -11.18 -27.97 24.86
C GLU A 506 -10.62 -28.79 23.70
N THR A 507 -9.68 -28.20 22.95
CA THR A 507 -8.90 -28.89 21.93
C THR A 507 -7.43 -28.51 22.07
N GLU A 508 -6.51 -29.39 21.69
CA GLU A 508 -5.08 -29.09 21.70
C GLU A 508 -4.61 -28.60 20.32
N ARG A 509 -3.67 -27.65 20.29
CA ARG A 509 -2.99 -27.19 19.09
C ARG A 509 -1.47 -27.23 19.28
N PRO A 510 -0.75 -28.08 18.53
CA PRO A 510 0.71 -28.03 18.51
C PRO A 510 1.22 -26.79 17.78
N PHE A 511 2.39 -26.31 18.18
CA PHE A 511 3.15 -25.22 17.53
C PHE A 511 4.66 -25.35 17.77
N THR A 512 5.46 -24.54 17.09
CA THR A 512 6.91 -24.43 17.31
C THR A 512 7.30 -23.02 17.70
N GLY A 513 8.45 -22.85 18.39
CA GLY A 513 8.98 -21.51 18.68
C GLY A 513 9.20 -20.70 17.40
N SER A 514 9.77 -21.34 16.38
CA SER A 514 9.97 -20.74 15.05
C SER A 514 8.68 -20.30 14.35
N GLU A 515 7.53 -20.94 14.61
CA GLU A 515 6.23 -20.51 14.06
C GLU A 515 5.86 -19.11 14.59
N TYR A 516 6.13 -18.86 15.86
CA TYR A 516 5.79 -17.60 16.52
C TYR A 516 6.87 -16.54 16.33
N ASP A 517 8.16 -16.92 16.39
CA ASP A 517 9.25 -15.99 16.06
C ASP A 517 9.23 -15.54 14.59
N GLY A 518 8.66 -16.36 13.70
CA GLY A 518 8.38 -15.97 12.32
C GLY A 518 7.26 -14.93 12.18
N MET A 519 6.42 -14.72 13.21
CA MET A 519 5.43 -13.64 13.23
C MET A 519 6.03 -12.34 13.75
N GLU A 520 6.90 -12.44 14.75
CA GLU A 520 7.61 -11.31 15.37
C GLU A 520 8.86 -11.83 16.09
N ALA A 521 9.99 -11.18 15.88
CA ALA A 521 11.24 -11.60 16.52
C ALA A 521 11.12 -11.53 18.05
N GLY A 522 11.45 -12.63 18.75
CA GLY A 522 11.37 -12.72 20.21
C GLY A 522 9.97 -13.00 20.75
N LEU A 523 9.01 -13.36 19.88
CA LEU A 523 7.65 -13.67 20.31
C LEU A 523 7.60 -14.93 21.17
N MET A 524 8.43 -15.94 20.87
CA MET A 524 8.49 -17.16 21.67
C MET A 524 9.03 -16.87 23.08
N ASP A 525 10.07 -16.05 23.20
CA ASP A 525 10.63 -15.64 24.49
C ASP A 525 9.57 -14.94 25.34
N HIS A 526 8.81 -14.01 24.75
CA HIS A 526 7.69 -13.35 25.41
C HIS A 526 6.61 -14.34 25.90
N LEU A 527 6.28 -15.36 25.09
CA LEU A 527 5.33 -16.40 25.51
C LEU A 527 5.87 -17.25 26.67
N LEU A 528 7.17 -17.55 26.69
CA LEU A 528 7.81 -18.26 27.81
C LEU A 528 7.80 -17.42 29.09
N GLU A 529 8.01 -16.11 29.00
CA GLU A 529 7.90 -15.18 30.14
C GLU A 529 6.47 -15.15 30.69
N LEU A 530 5.46 -15.02 29.82
CA LEU A 530 4.06 -15.07 30.24
C LEU A 530 3.72 -16.40 30.91
N ARG A 531 4.22 -17.51 30.37
CA ARG A 531 4.05 -18.84 30.96
C ARG A 531 4.69 -18.94 32.34
N ALA A 532 5.92 -18.44 32.50
CA ALA A 532 6.62 -18.43 33.79
C ALA A 532 5.88 -17.60 34.85
N SER A 533 5.20 -16.53 34.43
CA SER A 533 4.35 -15.70 35.31
C SER A 533 2.93 -16.26 35.54
N GLY A 534 2.57 -17.41 34.95
CA GLY A 534 1.25 -18.02 35.07
C GLY A 534 0.15 -17.33 34.23
N ARG A 535 0.54 -16.42 33.33
CA ARG A 535 -0.36 -15.64 32.46
C ARG A 535 -0.53 -16.27 31.06
N SER A 536 0.09 -17.41 30.84
CA SER A 536 -0.04 -18.22 29.62
C SER A 536 0.10 -19.69 30.03
N ASP A 537 -0.59 -20.58 29.34
CA ASP A 537 -0.55 -22.00 29.61
C ASP A 537 -0.34 -22.81 28.33
N PHE A 538 0.81 -23.47 28.26
CA PHE A 538 1.14 -24.44 27.22
C PHE A 538 2.19 -25.41 27.76
N ARG A 539 2.25 -26.61 27.20
CA ARG A 539 3.24 -27.65 27.57
C ARG A 539 4.34 -27.75 26.53
N ASP A 540 5.55 -28.03 27.01
CA ASP A 540 6.67 -28.43 26.17
C ASP A 540 6.49 -29.90 25.76
N ALA A 541 6.52 -30.16 24.46
CA ALA A 541 6.40 -31.49 23.87
C ALA A 541 7.76 -32.05 23.39
N GLY A 542 8.85 -31.35 23.69
CA GLY A 542 10.22 -31.69 23.30
C GLY A 542 10.60 -31.22 21.90
N ALA A 543 11.91 -31.13 21.65
CA ALA A 543 12.50 -30.78 20.35
C ALA A 543 11.95 -29.47 19.74
N GLY A 544 11.74 -28.43 20.56
CA GLY A 544 11.24 -27.12 20.12
C GLY A 544 9.76 -27.09 19.75
N LYS A 545 9.00 -28.13 20.12
CA LYS A 545 7.55 -28.22 19.92
C LYS A 545 6.82 -27.97 21.23
N TYR A 546 5.70 -27.28 21.13
CA TYR A 546 4.85 -26.92 22.25
C TYR A 546 3.39 -27.21 21.91
N VAL A 547 2.54 -27.32 22.93
CA VAL A 547 1.10 -27.55 22.76
C VAL A 547 0.32 -26.61 23.68
N PHE A 548 -0.55 -25.78 23.10
CA PHE A 548 -1.52 -24.98 23.84
C PHE A 548 -2.94 -25.49 23.59
N ARG A 549 -3.89 -25.00 24.39
CA ARG A 549 -5.31 -25.39 24.34
C ARG A 549 -6.16 -24.29 23.71
N ASN A 550 -7.11 -24.66 22.86
CA ASN A 550 -8.22 -23.78 22.50
C ASN A 550 -9.39 -24.08 23.44
N LEU A 551 -9.88 -23.06 24.12
CA LEU A 551 -10.99 -23.09 25.06
C LEU A 551 -12.22 -22.47 24.38
N PHE A 552 -13.31 -23.23 24.31
CA PHE A 552 -14.58 -22.77 23.76
C PHE A 552 -15.51 -22.38 24.90
N ILE A 553 -15.62 -21.07 25.14
CA ILE A 553 -16.30 -20.53 26.31
C ILE A 553 -17.70 -20.07 25.93
N ARG A 554 -18.68 -20.52 26.72
CA ARG A 554 -20.06 -20.03 26.68
C ARG A 554 -20.35 -19.29 27.99
N ALA A 555 -20.76 -18.03 27.88
CA ALA A 555 -21.16 -17.20 29.00
C ALA A 555 -22.61 -16.71 28.85
N GLY A 556 -23.37 -16.64 29.94
CA GLY A 556 -24.76 -16.23 29.91
C GLY A 556 -25.28 -15.73 31.26
N GLY A 557 -26.44 -15.07 31.23
CA GLY A 557 -27.04 -14.45 32.41
C GLY A 557 -26.24 -13.24 32.88
N VAL A 558 -26.31 -12.14 32.12
CA VAL A 558 -25.62 -10.87 32.41
C VAL A 558 -25.95 -10.40 33.84
N LYS A 559 -24.92 -10.17 34.65
CA LYS A 559 -25.06 -9.63 36.01
C LYS A 559 -25.48 -8.16 35.94
N ARG A 560 -26.21 -7.69 36.96
CA ARG A 560 -26.44 -6.25 37.10
C ARG A 560 -25.09 -5.59 37.40
N PRO A 561 -24.78 -4.45 36.77
CA PRO A 561 -23.58 -3.68 37.10
C PRO A 561 -23.55 -3.32 38.58
#